data_AF-A0A2C9KKU1-F1
#
_entry.id   AF-A0A2C9KKU1-F1
#
_cell.length_a   1.000
_cell.length_b   1.000
_cell.length_c   1.000
_cell.angle_alpha   90.00
_cell.angle_beta   90.00
_cell.angle_gamma   90.00
#
_symmetry.space_group_name_H-M   'P 1'
#
loop_
_entity.id
_entity.type
_entity.pdbx_description
1 polymer ?
#
loop_
_entity_poly.entity_id
_entity_poly.type
_entity_poly.pdbx_seq_one_letter_code
_entity_poly.pdbx_strand_id
1 'polypeptide(L)'
;MKSIFACHGIPGRLRSDSGPQFASREFLNFCKSYRIEHEMSSPHFQSSNGEAERAIQTVKKLWKKSEDKFLSLLDYRTTPLSNINLSPAQLLMGRRPRNLLPSSEEILTPKTPDLKVVKKHF
;
A
#
# COMPACT_ATOMS: atom_id res chain seq x y z
N MET A 1 7.12 7.70 -8.82
CA MET A 1 7.32 6.23 -8.68
C MET A 1 8.71 5.88 -8.16
N LYS A 2 9.81 6.42 -8.74
CA LYS A 2 11.19 6.16 -8.27
C LYS A 2 11.42 6.43 -6.77
N SER A 3 10.84 7.50 -6.21
CA SER A 3 10.93 7.81 -4.78
C SER A 3 10.30 6.73 -3.89
N ILE A 4 9.15 6.19 -4.29
CA ILE A 4 8.47 5.11 -3.56
C ILE A 4 9.33 3.84 -3.61
N PHE A 5 9.92 3.53 -4.76
CA PHE A 5 10.80 2.36 -4.92
C PHE A 5 12.11 2.51 -4.14
N ALA A 6 12.65 3.72 -4.00
CA ALA A 6 13.80 3.97 -3.14
C ALA A 6 13.49 3.71 -1.66
N CYS A 7 12.26 3.99 -1.21
CA CYS A 7 11.84 3.77 0.17
C CYS A 7 11.43 2.32 0.47
N HIS A 8 10.77 1.64 -0.47
CA HIS A 8 10.12 0.34 -0.24
C HIS A 8 10.71 -0.82 -1.04
N GLY A 9 11.65 -0.54 -1.92
CA GLY A 9 12.16 -1.51 -2.90
C GLY A 9 11.34 -1.52 -4.18
N ILE A 10 11.92 -2.16 -5.21
CA ILE A 10 11.27 -2.35 -6.50
C ILE A 10 10.36 -3.59 -6.38
N PRO A 11 9.07 -3.49 -6.70
CA PRO A 11 8.16 -4.63 -6.64
C PRO A 11 8.48 -5.64 -7.75
N GLY A 12 8.37 -6.94 -7.44
CA GLY A 12 8.50 -7.98 -8.47
C GLY A 12 7.35 -7.97 -9.48
N ARG A 13 6.14 -7.64 -9.01
CA ARG A 13 4.92 -7.57 -9.82
C ARG A 13 4.15 -6.29 -9.49
N LEU A 14 3.65 -5.61 -10.51
CA LEU A 14 2.82 -4.41 -10.40
C LEU A 14 1.53 -4.65 -11.16
N ARG A 15 0.39 -4.49 -10.47
CA ARG A 15 -0.93 -4.54 -11.11
C ARG A 15 -1.51 -3.13 -11.22
N SER A 16 -2.06 -2.79 -12.38
CA SER A 16 -2.73 -1.50 -12.61
C SER A 16 -4.05 -1.68 -13.36
N ASP A 17 -4.86 -0.63 -13.41
CA ASP A 17 -5.93 -0.54 -14.40
C ASP A 17 -5.34 -0.38 -15.82
N SER A 18 -6.20 -0.55 -16.83
CA SER A 18 -5.87 -0.31 -18.24
C SER A 18 -5.95 1.18 -18.60
N GLY A 19 -5.71 2.07 -17.63
CA GLY A 19 -5.64 3.50 -17.88
C GLY A 19 -4.52 3.83 -18.88
N PRO A 20 -4.70 4.85 -19.73
CA PRO A 20 -3.76 5.18 -20.80
C PRO A 20 -2.34 5.48 -20.27
N GLN A 21 -2.22 5.99 -19.04
CA GLN A 21 -0.92 6.24 -18.40
C GLN A 21 -0.13 4.95 -18.13
N PHE A 22 -0.81 3.83 -17.84
CA PHE A 22 -0.19 2.54 -17.56
C PHE A 22 -0.10 1.65 -18.80
N ALA A 23 -0.99 1.85 -19.78
CA ALA A 23 -0.92 1.17 -21.08
C ALA A 23 0.10 1.79 -22.05
N SER A 24 0.74 2.90 -21.67
CA SER A 24 1.71 3.60 -22.53
C SER A 24 2.99 2.79 -22.76
N ARG A 25 3.63 3.00 -23.91
CA ARG A 25 4.88 2.32 -24.26
C ARG A 25 6.02 2.74 -23.32
N GLU A 26 6.00 3.99 -22.89
CA GLU A 26 6.93 4.55 -21.91
C GLU A 26 6.84 3.79 -20.59
N PHE A 27 5.63 3.52 -20.10
CA PHE A 27 5.42 2.79 -18.86
C PHE A 27 5.85 1.32 -18.98
N LEU A 28 5.52 0.67 -20.11
CA LEU A 28 5.98 -0.69 -20.36
C LEU A 28 7.52 -0.79 -20.37
N ASN A 29 8.19 0.14 -21.05
CA ASN A 29 9.65 0.19 -21.08
C ASN A 29 10.25 0.48 -19.69
N PHE A 30 9.60 1.35 -18.91
CA PHE A 30 9.97 1.60 -17.53
C PHE A 30 9.89 0.30 -16.71
N CYS A 31 8.75 -0.41 -16.71
CA CYS A 31 8.61 -1.69 -16.00
C CYS A 31 9.66 -2.72 -16.43
N LYS A 32 9.93 -2.84 -17.74
CA LYS A 32 10.99 -3.72 -18.25
C LYS A 32 12.37 -3.35 -17.71
N SER A 33 12.75 -2.07 -17.73
CA SER A 33 14.07 -1.63 -17.23
C SER A 33 14.26 -1.88 -15.73
N TYR A 34 13.16 -1.84 -14.96
CA TYR A 34 13.15 -2.13 -13.53
C TYR A 34 12.85 -3.61 -13.20
N ARG A 35 12.73 -4.49 -14.21
CA ARG A 35 12.39 -5.93 -14.06
C ARG A 35 11.09 -6.17 -13.28
N ILE A 36 10.10 -5.32 -13.51
CA ILE A 36 8.76 -5.40 -12.92
C ILE A 36 7.85 -6.17 -13.88
N GLU A 37 7.20 -7.23 -13.40
CA GLU A 37 6.12 -7.89 -14.12
C GLU A 37 4.85 -6.99 -14.03
N HIS A 38 4.52 -6.32 -15.13
CA HIS A 38 3.35 -5.44 -15.19
C HIS A 38 2.12 -6.19 -15.67
N GLU A 39 1.12 -6.30 -14.80
CA GLU A 39 -0.19 -6.88 -15.10
C GLU A 39 -1.24 -5.78 -15.21
N MET A 40 -1.91 -5.69 -16.36
CA MET A 40 -3.08 -4.83 -16.50
C MET A 40 -4.35 -5.62 -16.20
N SER A 41 -5.19 -5.09 -15.31
CA SER A 41 -6.49 -5.70 -15.04
C SER A 41 -7.40 -5.51 -16.26
N SER A 42 -7.96 -6.61 -16.78
CA SER A 42 -9.01 -6.56 -17.80
C SER A 42 -10.20 -5.72 -17.31
N PRO A 43 -10.96 -5.05 -18.20
CA PRO A 43 -12.20 -4.34 -17.83
C PRO A 43 -13.22 -5.19 -17.06
N HIS A 44 -13.13 -6.53 -17.17
CA HIS A 44 -14.02 -7.48 -16.48
C HIS A 44 -13.48 -7.97 -15.12
N PHE A 45 -12.23 -7.64 -14.77
CA PHE A 45 -11.55 -8.05 -13.53
C PHE A 45 -11.26 -6.85 -12.61
N GLN A 46 -12.16 -5.86 -12.58
CA GLN A 46 -12.05 -4.66 -11.73
C GLN A 46 -11.92 -4.99 -10.24
N SER A 47 -12.46 -6.13 -9.80
CA SER A 47 -12.32 -6.63 -8.42
C SER A 47 -10.87 -6.76 -7.97
N SER A 48 -9.93 -7.00 -8.90
CA SER A 48 -8.50 -7.15 -8.60
C SER A 48 -7.84 -5.86 -8.09
N ASN A 49 -8.43 -4.68 -8.37
CA ASN A 49 -7.96 -3.39 -7.87
C ASN A 49 -8.80 -2.88 -6.68
N GLY A 50 -9.79 -3.66 -6.23
CA GLY A 50 -10.75 -3.23 -5.21
C GLY A 50 -10.09 -2.81 -3.89
N GLU A 51 -9.03 -3.50 -3.45
CA GLU A 51 -8.29 -3.13 -2.23
C GLU A 51 -7.58 -1.77 -2.38
N ALA A 52 -6.98 -1.51 -3.54
CA ALA A 52 -6.36 -0.21 -3.83
C ALA A 52 -7.42 0.91 -3.85
N GLU A 53 -8.58 0.66 -4.47
CA GLU A 53 -9.68 1.61 -4.51
C GLU A 53 -10.26 1.90 -3.12
N ARG A 54 -10.46 0.87 -2.29
CA ARG A 54 -10.92 1.02 -0.90
C ARG A 54 -9.92 1.82 -0.06
N ALA A 55 -8.62 1.56 -0.23
CA ALA A 55 -7.57 2.35 0.42
C ALA A 55 -7.63 3.82 -0.02
N ILE A 56 -7.78 4.09 -1.33
CA ILE A 56 -7.92 5.45 -1.87
C ILE A 56 -9.15 6.15 -1.30
N GLN A 57 -10.30 5.47 -1.23
CA GLN A 57 -11.52 6.02 -0.64
C GLN A 57 -11.32 6.39 0.83
N THR A 58 -10.61 5.55 1.58
CA THR A 58 -10.29 5.79 2.99
C THR A 58 -9.40 7.02 3.16
N VAL A 59 -8.32 7.12 2.40
CA VAL A 59 -7.40 8.27 2.41
C VAL A 59 -8.14 9.56 2.00
N LYS A 60 -8.99 9.52 0.97
CA LYS A 60 -9.81 10.68 0.56
C LYS A 60 -10.74 11.14 1.68
N LYS A 61 -11.42 10.22 2.39
CA LYS A 61 -12.28 10.55 3.53
C LYS A 61 -11.48 11.17 4.67
N LEU A 62 -10.28 10.68 4.92
CA LEU A 62 -9.40 11.19 5.97
C LEU A 62 -8.87 12.60 5.64
N TRP A 63 -8.44 12.84 4.41
CA TRP A 63 -7.97 14.15 3.95
C TRP A 63 -9.07 15.21 3.90
N LYS A 64 -10.34 14.83 3.81
CA LYS A 64 -11.46 15.78 3.98
C LYS A 64 -11.60 16.30 5.41
N LYS A 65 -11.04 15.58 6.39
CA LYS A 65 -11.17 15.88 7.82
C LYS A 65 -9.87 16.38 8.47
N SER A 66 -8.76 16.39 7.73
CA SER A 66 -7.43 16.72 8.25
C SER A 66 -6.78 17.83 7.42
N GLU A 67 -6.24 18.83 8.10
CA GLU A 67 -5.44 19.89 7.47
C GLU A 67 -4.07 19.37 7.05
N ASP A 68 -3.42 18.57 7.92
CA ASP A 68 -2.17 17.89 7.60
C ASP A 68 -2.43 16.53 6.92
N LYS A 69 -2.17 16.48 5.61
CA LYS A 69 -2.33 15.29 4.77
C LYS A 69 -1.25 14.24 5.00
N PHE A 70 -0.07 14.64 5.46
CA PHE A 70 1.04 13.72 5.69
C PHE A 70 0.90 13.03 7.04
N LEU A 71 0.56 13.79 8.08
CA LEU A 71 0.27 13.24 9.40
C LEU A 71 -0.91 12.27 9.35
N SER A 72 -1.99 12.66 8.69
CA SER A 72 -3.14 11.76 8.52
C SER A 72 -2.80 10.49 7.75
N LEU A 73 -1.93 10.57 6.74
CA LEU A 73 -1.45 9.37 6.03
C LEU A 73 -0.58 8.49 6.93
N LEU A 74 0.22 9.07 7.84
CA LEU A 74 0.96 8.33 8.86
C LEU A 74 0.02 7.63 9.84
N ASP A 75 -1.04 8.29 10.28
CA ASP A 75 -2.05 7.70 11.17
C ASP A 75 -2.77 6.52 10.50
N TYR A 76 -3.15 6.66 9.22
CA TYR A 76 -3.72 5.55 8.46
C TYR A 76 -2.76 4.36 8.36
N ARG A 77 -1.48 4.60 8.05
CA ARG A 77 -0.45 3.54 7.92
C ARG A 77 -0.15 2.83 9.24
N THR A 78 -0.38 3.49 10.37
CA THR A 78 -0.12 2.95 11.71
C THR A 78 -1.38 2.37 12.37
N THR A 79 -2.57 2.63 11.85
CA THR A 79 -3.83 2.07 12.38
C THR A 79 -4.03 0.62 11.92
N PRO A 80 -4.25 -0.34 12.83
CA PRO A 80 -4.53 -1.73 12.47
C PRO A 80 -5.81 -1.88 11.64
N LEU A 81 -5.78 -2.75 10.64
CA LEU A 81 -6.96 -3.15 9.87
C LEU A 81 -7.82 -4.11 10.70
N SER A 82 -9.14 -3.87 10.77
CA SER A 82 -10.04 -4.60 11.68
C SER A 82 -10.08 -6.13 11.48
N ASN A 83 -9.83 -6.60 10.25
CA ASN A 83 -9.88 -8.02 9.90
C ASN A 83 -8.58 -8.79 10.22
N ILE A 84 -7.42 -8.12 10.19
CA ILE A 84 -6.09 -8.75 10.31
C ILE A 84 -5.39 -8.33 11.61
N ASN A 85 -5.84 -7.26 12.25
CA ASN A 85 -5.24 -6.62 13.41
C ASN A 85 -3.76 -6.23 13.20
N LEU A 86 -3.38 -5.95 11.95
CA LEU A 86 -2.08 -5.43 11.55
C LEU A 86 -2.26 -4.14 10.76
N SER A 87 -1.38 -3.17 10.98
CA SER A 87 -1.41 -1.92 10.22
C SER A 87 -0.78 -2.07 8.83
N PRO A 88 -1.12 -1.20 7.86
CA PRO A 88 -0.48 -1.21 6.55
C PRO A 88 1.06 -1.14 6.62
N ALA A 89 1.62 -0.36 7.55
CA ALA A 89 3.06 -0.28 7.75
C ALA A 89 3.65 -1.59 8.30
N GLN A 90 2.95 -2.31 9.17
CA GLN A 90 3.40 -3.61 9.66
C GLN A 90 3.36 -4.67 8.56
N LEU A 91 2.30 -4.67 7.73
CA LEU A 91 2.20 -5.57 6.59
C LEU A 91 3.32 -5.34 5.55
N LEU A 92 3.68 -4.07 5.33
CA LEU A 92 4.69 -3.70 4.33
C LEU A 92 6.13 -3.80 4.84
N MET A 93 6.39 -3.39 6.09
CA MET A 93 7.74 -3.18 6.63
C MET A 93 8.03 -3.96 7.92
N GLY A 94 7.09 -4.76 8.43
CA GLY A 94 7.26 -5.51 9.68
C GLY A 94 7.37 -4.63 10.93
N ARG A 95 7.05 -3.34 10.84
CA ARG A 95 7.10 -2.41 11.97
C ARG A 95 6.03 -1.35 11.89
N ARG A 96 5.65 -0.80 13.03
CA ARG A 96 4.75 0.34 13.14
C ARG A 96 5.54 1.61 13.46
N PRO A 97 5.64 2.58 12.54
CA PRO A 97 6.24 3.88 12.83
C PRO A 97 5.50 4.59 13.97
N ARG A 98 6.23 5.40 14.75
CA ARG A 98 5.63 6.26 15.77
C ARG A 98 4.84 7.39 15.11
N ASN A 99 3.67 7.70 15.65
CA ASN A 99 2.87 8.89 15.32
C ASN A 99 2.62 9.72 16.59
N LEU A 100 1.76 10.73 16.51
CA LEU A 100 1.45 11.60 17.65
C LEU A 100 0.46 10.96 18.65
N LEU A 101 -0.12 9.82 18.31
CA LEU A 101 -1.04 9.11 19.20
C LEU A 101 -0.25 8.33 20.28
N PRO A 102 -0.70 8.36 21.54
CA PRO A 102 -0.09 7.58 22.59
C PRO A 102 -0.13 6.08 22.22
N SER A 103 1.02 5.43 22.29
CA SER A 103 1.22 4.04 21.89
C SER A 103 2.16 3.37 22.89
N SER A 104 1.96 2.08 23.20
CA SER A 104 2.92 1.33 24.00
C SER A 104 4.19 1.01 23.20
N GLU A 105 5.34 0.98 23.86
CA GLU A 105 6.63 0.68 23.23
C GLU A 105 6.65 -0.72 22.58
N GLU A 106 5.94 -1.68 23.17
CA GLU A 106 5.81 -3.04 22.65
C GLU A 106 5.27 -3.08 21.21
N ILE A 107 4.33 -2.21 20.87
CA ILE A 107 3.72 -2.14 19.53
C ILE A 107 4.70 -1.54 18.50
N LEU A 108 5.67 -0.74 18.97
CA LEU A 108 6.69 -0.12 18.13
C LEU A 108 7.86 -1.07 17.83
N THR A 109 8.01 -2.15 18.61
CA THR A 109 9.02 -3.17 18.35
C THR A 109 8.75 -3.87 17.00
N PRO A 110 9.74 -3.91 16.09
CA PRO A 110 9.59 -4.61 14.82
C PRO A 110 9.29 -6.10 15.04
N LYS A 111 8.26 -6.61 14.36
CA LYS A 111 7.86 -8.02 14.37
C LYS A 111 7.48 -8.42 12.96
N THR A 112 8.07 -9.51 12.47
CA THR A 112 7.71 -10.07 11.17
C THR A 112 6.36 -10.77 11.27
N PRO A 113 5.32 -10.33 10.54
CA PRO A 113 4.03 -10.98 10.56
C PRO A 113 4.08 -12.33 9.83
N ASP A 114 3.28 -13.30 10.27
CA ASP A 114 3.15 -14.58 9.58
C ASP A 114 2.37 -14.41 8.27
N LEU A 115 3.10 -14.44 7.17
CA LEU A 115 2.56 -14.28 5.82
C LEU A 115 1.54 -15.36 5.45
N LYS A 116 1.59 -16.56 6.04
CA LYS A 116 0.61 -17.62 5.78
C LYS A 116 -0.75 -17.28 6.38
N VAL A 117 -0.76 -16.62 7.54
CA VAL A 117 -2.00 -16.17 8.19
C VAL A 117 -2.56 -14.96 7.45
N VAL A 118 -1.70 -13.98 7.14
CA VAL A 118 -2.11 -12.75 6.42
C VAL A 118 -2.76 -13.07 5.07
N LYS A 119 -2.19 -14.01 4.29
CA LYS A 119 -2.72 -14.40 2.98
C LYS A 119 -4.11 -15.05 3.03
N LYS A 120 -4.61 -15.49 4.19
CA LYS A 120 -5.98 -16.04 4.30
C LYS A 120 -7.06 -14.96 4.30
N HIS A 121 -6.67 -13.70 4.49
CA HIS A 121 -7.60 -12.57 4.58
C HIS A 121 -7.75 -11.79 3.27
N PHE A 122 -7.02 -12.17 2.22
CA PHE A 122 -7.03 -11.58 0.87
C PHE A 122 -7.29 -12.67 -0.17
#